data_AF-A0A7C5CQ29-F1
#
_entry.id   AF-A0A7C5CQ29-F1
#
_cell.length_a   1.000
_cell.length_b   1.000
_cell.length_c   1.000
_cell.angle_alpha   90.00
_cell.angle_beta   90.00
_cell.angle_gamma   90.00
#
_symmetry.space_group_name_H-M   'P 1'
#
loop_
_entity.id
_entity.type
_entity.pdbx_description
1 polymer ?
#
loop_
_entity_poly.entity_id
_entity_poly.type
_entity_poly.pdbx_seq_one_letter_code
_entity_poly.pdbx_strand_id
1 'polypeptide(L)'
;ELGVHSIRPIITERSVVKLKGDKLAKKYQHWQGIIIAACEQSGRTRLPELLPLLSLADYLLDSQNAVVNQDSQDILRIMMSPRTSNHLQALSATQTHPKQIALLVGPEGGFTDQEVSLCLQQQVEVIAFGERILRAETAALSGLSLIQHYWGDLSRNAPHTNS
;
A
#
# COMPACT_ATOMS: atom_id res chain seq x y z
N GLU A 1 -3.32 5.50 -12.54
CA GLU A 1 -2.57 4.61 -13.45
C GLU A 1 -2.61 3.15 -12.99
N LEU A 2 -1.87 2.72 -11.96
CA LEU A 2 -1.74 1.29 -11.57
C LEU A 2 -2.91 0.70 -10.75
N GLY A 3 -4.16 1.13 -10.99
CA GLY A 3 -5.34 0.45 -10.44
C GLY A 3 -5.64 0.59 -8.94
N VAL A 4 -4.86 1.33 -8.15
CA VAL A 4 -5.12 1.46 -6.69
C VAL A 4 -6.52 2.01 -6.40
N HIS A 5 -7.18 1.47 -5.37
CA HIS A 5 -8.55 1.85 -4.95
C HIS A 5 -8.59 2.97 -3.91
N SER A 6 -7.58 3.02 -3.04
CA SER A 6 -7.46 4.03 -1.99
C SER A 6 -6.00 4.28 -1.65
N ILE A 7 -5.68 5.49 -1.22
CA ILE A 7 -4.35 5.89 -0.75
C ILE A 7 -4.53 6.44 0.66
N ARG A 8 -3.80 5.87 1.63
CA ARG A 8 -3.75 6.39 3.00
C ARG A 8 -2.35 6.94 3.29
N PRO A 9 -2.21 8.24 3.54
CA PRO A 9 -0.97 8.78 4.09
C PRO A 9 -0.72 8.22 5.49
N ILE A 10 0.49 7.73 5.74
CA ILE A 10 0.91 7.19 7.05
C ILE A 10 2.12 7.97 7.55
N ILE A 11 2.12 8.34 8.83
CA ILE A 11 3.31 8.86 9.53
C ILE A 11 4.01 7.70 10.23
N THR A 12 5.28 7.55 9.93
CA THR A 12 6.22 6.64 10.60
C THR A 12 7.26 7.43 11.39
N GLU A 13 8.05 6.75 12.21
CA GLU A 13 9.09 7.37 13.03
C GLU A 13 10.11 8.17 12.19
N ARG A 14 10.49 7.63 11.02
CA ARG A 14 11.48 8.23 10.11
C ARG A 14 10.87 9.15 9.04
N SER A 15 9.60 9.50 9.18
CA SER A 15 8.95 10.46 8.27
C SER A 15 9.51 11.87 8.48
N VAL A 16 10.10 12.46 7.43
CA VAL A 16 10.75 13.79 7.49
C VAL A 16 9.72 14.91 7.75
N VAL A 17 8.47 14.73 7.33
CA VAL A 17 7.46 15.78 7.35
C VAL A 17 6.48 15.60 8.51
N LYS A 18 6.53 16.51 9.48
CA LYS A 18 5.47 16.66 10.49
C LYS A 18 4.35 17.52 9.92
N LEU A 19 3.30 16.87 9.39
CA LEU A 19 2.13 17.55 8.85
C LEU A 19 1.11 17.86 9.96
N LYS A 20 0.77 19.14 10.18
CA LYS A 20 -0.27 19.57 11.13
C LYS A 20 -1.02 20.81 10.60
N GLY A 21 -2.28 20.95 10.99
CA GLY A 21 -3.12 22.13 10.70
C GLY A 21 -3.20 22.44 9.20
N ASP A 22 -3.10 23.73 8.86
CA ASP A 22 -3.22 24.24 7.49
C ASP A 22 -2.25 23.59 6.48
N LYS A 23 -1.06 23.16 6.94
CA LYS A 23 -0.08 22.48 6.08
C LYS A 23 -0.60 21.11 5.63
N LEU A 24 -1.30 20.41 6.52
CA LEU A 24 -1.92 19.11 6.19
C LEU A 24 -3.07 19.32 5.20
N ALA A 25 -3.95 20.28 5.45
CA ALA A 25 -5.08 20.59 4.56
C ALA A 25 -4.61 20.93 3.13
N LYS A 26 -3.58 21.78 2.99
CA LYS A 26 -2.99 22.12 1.68
C LYS A 26 -2.38 20.90 0.98
N LYS A 27 -1.75 19.98 1.72
CA LYS A 27 -1.23 18.73 1.16
C LYS A 27 -2.33 17.80 0.67
N TYR A 28 -3.42 17.67 1.43
CA TYR A 28 -4.60 16.92 1.00
C TYR A 28 -5.19 17.47 -0.30
N GLN A 29 -5.39 18.79 -0.38
CA GLN A 29 -5.88 19.43 -1.61
C GLN A 29 -4.96 19.16 -2.80
N HIS A 30 -3.65 19.28 -2.60
CA HIS A 30 -2.66 19.01 -3.63
C HIS A 30 -2.68 17.55 -4.11
N TRP A 31 -2.70 16.58 -3.17
CA TRP A 31 -2.79 15.16 -3.50
C TRP A 31 -4.09 14.80 -4.21
N GLN A 32 -5.21 15.38 -3.77
CA GLN A 32 -6.50 15.20 -4.44
C GLN A 32 -6.44 15.69 -5.89
N GLY A 33 -5.83 16.84 -6.14
CA GLY A 33 -5.62 17.36 -7.50
C GLY A 33 -4.79 16.41 -8.37
N ILE A 34 -3.72 15.83 -7.83
CA ILE A 34 -2.90 14.82 -8.54
C ILE A 34 -3.73 13.58 -8.86
N ILE A 35 -4.52 13.07 -7.91
CA ILE A 35 -5.35 11.88 -8.09
C ILE A 35 -6.37 12.11 -9.22
N ILE A 36 -7.02 13.28 -9.25
CA ILE A 36 -8.00 13.64 -10.29
C ILE A 36 -7.31 13.67 -11.66
N ALA A 37 -6.21 14.43 -11.81
CA ALA A 37 -5.49 14.54 -13.07
C ALA A 37 -4.99 13.18 -13.59
N ALA A 38 -4.48 12.33 -12.70
CA ALA A 38 -4.03 10.99 -13.06
C ALA A 38 -5.18 10.07 -13.50
N CYS A 39 -6.39 10.24 -12.93
CA CYS A 39 -7.56 9.48 -13.35
C CYS A 39 -8.08 9.94 -14.71
N GLU A 40 -8.11 11.25 -14.97
CA GLU A 40 -8.44 11.83 -16.27
C GLU A 40 -7.49 11.30 -17.35
N GLN A 41 -6.17 11.32 -17.10
CA GLN A 41 -5.17 10.83 -18.04
C GLN A 41 -5.28 9.31 -18.28
N SER A 42 -5.56 8.53 -17.24
CA SER A 42 -5.64 7.06 -17.35
C SER A 42 -7.01 6.53 -17.79
N GLY A 43 -8.01 7.40 -17.97
CA GLY A 43 -9.37 7.00 -18.36
C GLY A 43 -10.14 6.22 -17.29
N ARG A 44 -9.73 6.31 -16.01
CA ARG A 44 -10.42 5.61 -14.91
C ARG A 44 -11.74 6.29 -14.60
N THR A 45 -12.81 5.51 -14.52
CA THR A 45 -14.16 5.99 -14.16
C THR A 45 -14.40 6.12 -12.66
N ARG A 46 -13.48 5.59 -11.84
CA ARG A 46 -13.53 5.67 -10.37
C ARG A 46 -12.25 6.32 -9.82
N LEU A 47 -12.44 7.40 -9.07
CA LEU A 47 -11.34 8.05 -8.35
C LEU A 47 -10.90 7.20 -7.15
N PRO A 48 -9.59 6.99 -6.94
CA PRO A 48 -9.06 6.49 -5.70
C PRO A 48 -9.47 7.36 -4.52
N GLU A 49 -9.86 6.74 -3.41
CA GLU A 49 -10.16 7.45 -2.18
C GLU A 49 -8.87 7.89 -1.48
N LEU A 50 -8.76 9.17 -1.11
CA LEU A 50 -7.66 9.68 -0.29
C LEU A 50 -8.08 9.69 1.18
N LEU A 51 -7.57 8.73 1.95
CA LEU A 51 -7.98 8.47 3.34
C LEU A 51 -7.30 9.41 4.35
N PRO A 52 -7.84 9.56 5.57
CA PRO A 52 -7.23 10.35 6.64
C PRO A 52 -5.85 9.83 7.08
N LEU A 53 -4.98 10.77 7.46
CA LEU A 53 -3.62 10.54 7.91
C LEU A 53 -3.65 9.81 9.25
N LEU A 54 -2.90 8.73 9.36
CA LEU A 54 -2.72 8.00 10.62
C LEU A 54 -1.24 7.81 10.94
N SER A 55 -0.93 7.54 12.21
CA SER A 55 0.34 6.90 12.54
C SER A 55 0.33 5.43 12.06
N LEU A 56 1.50 4.82 11.89
CA LEU A 56 1.57 3.39 11.58
C LEU A 56 0.88 2.54 12.66
N ALA A 57 1.06 2.89 13.94
CA ALA A 57 0.42 2.18 15.04
C ALA A 57 -1.11 2.27 14.97
N ASP A 58 -1.65 3.48 14.75
CA ASP A 58 -3.11 3.66 14.63
C ASP A 58 -3.66 2.90 13.42
N TYR A 59 -2.96 2.92 12.29
CA TYR A 59 -3.35 2.15 11.10
C TYR A 59 -3.45 0.65 11.37
N LEU A 60 -2.52 0.10 12.15
CA LEU A 60 -2.51 -1.32 12.48
C LEU A 60 -3.58 -1.70 13.52
N LEU A 61 -3.95 -0.78 14.41
CA LEU A 61 -4.95 -1.00 15.45
C LEU A 61 -6.39 -0.68 15.02
N ASP A 62 -6.56 0.09 13.95
CA ASP A 62 -7.86 0.59 13.51
C ASP A 62 -8.69 -0.54 12.86
N SER A 63 -9.48 -1.19 13.73
CA SER A 63 -10.55 -2.13 13.39
C SER A 63 -11.67 -1.50 12.56
N GLN A 64 -11.77 -0.18 12.45
CA GLN A 64 -12.80 0.53 11.67
C GLN A 64 -12.39 0.85 10.22
N ASN A 65 -11.17 0.51 9.80
CA ASN A 65 -10.83 0.58 8.39
C ASN A 65 -11.82 -0.27 7.58
N ALA A 66 -12.56 0.33 6.65
CA ALA A 66 -13.50 -0.39 5.77
C ALA A 66 -12.80 -1.43 4.86
N VAL A 67 -11.47 -1.36 4.77
CA VAL A 67 -10.62 -2.45 4.24
C VAL A 67 -10.64 -3.64 5.21
N VAL A 68 -10.60 -3.40 6.53
CA VAL A 68 -10.45 -4.34 7.66
C VAL A 68 -11.76 -4.97 8.19
N ASN A 69 -12.93 -4.51 7.73
CA ASN A 69 -14.23 -4.84 8.33
C ASN A 69 -15.08 -5.92 7.65
N GLN A 70 -14.51 -6.72 6.77
CA GLN A 70 -15.11 -8.00 6.37
C GLN A 70 -14.04 -9.04 6.59
N ASP A 71 -14.19 -9.82 7.65
CA ASP A 71 -13.30 -10.90 8.10
C ASP A 71 -11.80 -10.60 7.92
N SER A 72 -11.07 -10.35 8.99
CA SER A 72 -9.60 -10.09 8.97
C SER A 72 -8.75 -11.09 8.16
N GLN A 73 -9.34 -12.20 7.70
CA GLN A 73 -8.82 -13.18 6.75
C GLN A 73 -8.82 -12.72 5.27
N ASP A 74 -9.52 -11.65 4.89
CA ASP A 74 -9.74 -11.27 3.48
C ASP A 74 -8.74 -10.24 2.92
N ILE A 75 -7.85 -9.72 3.76
CA ILE A 75 -6.87 -8.68 3.36
C ILE A 75 -5.45 -9.21 3.52
N LEU A 76 -4.73 -9.23 2.41
CA LEU A 76 -3.29 -9.42 2.42
C LEU A 76 -2.58 -8.09 2.68
N ARG A 77 -2.00 -7.95 3.88
CA ARG A 77 -1.17 -6.77 4.22
C ARG A 77 0.28 -7.08 3.92
N ILE A 78 0.92 -6.19 3.15
CA ILE A 78 2.29 -6.35 2.69
C ILE A 78 3.11 -5.14 3.10
N MET A 79 4.27 -5.35 3.70
CA MET A 79 5.29 -4.33 3.92
C MET A 79 6.52 -4.61 3.06
N MET A 80 7.01 -3.58 2.38
CA MET A 80 8.29 -3.65 1.69
C MET A 80 9.46 -3.37 2.64
N SER A 81 10.39 -4.32 2.75
CA SER A 81 11.65 -4.15 3.47
C SER A 81 12.78 -4.90 2.78
N PRO A 82 13.95 -4.27 2.54
CA PRO A 82 15.12 -4.97 1.99
C PRO A 82 15.79 -5.92 3.01
N ARG A 83 15.33 -5.94 4.28
CA ARG A 83 15.95 -6.69 5.38
C ARG A 83 15.41 -8.11 5.57
N THR A 84 14.55 -8.59 4.68
CA THR A 84 13.95 -9.93 4.75
C THR A 84 14.36 -10.77 3.55
N SER A 85 14.42 -12.09 3.74
CA SER A 85 14.60 -13.06 2.64
C SER A 85 13.28 -13.51 2.01
N ASN A 86 12.14 -13.05 2.54
CA ASN A 86 10.83 -13.37 1.98
C ASN A 86 10.61 -12.62 0.67
N HIS A 87 10.06 -13.29 -0.33
CA HIS A 87 9.80 -12.73 -1.65
C HIS A 87 8.34 -12.86 -2.04
N LEU A 88 7.86 -11.91 -2.86
CA LEU A 88 6.47 -11.90 -3.34
C LEU A 88 6.07 -13.19 -4.05
N GLN A 89 7.01 -13.80 -4.79
CA GLN A 89 6.75 -15.04 -5.51
C GLN A 89 6.34 -16.17 -4.55
N ALA A 90 7.03 -16.31 -3.41
CA ALA A 90 6.68 -17.32 -2.41
C ALA A 90 5.29 -17.04 -1.80
N LEU A 91 4.98 -15.76 -1.55
CA LEU A 91 3.67 -15.35 -1.07
C LEU A 91 2.55 -15.59 -2.09
N SER A 92 2.81 -15.38 -3.38
CA SER A 92 1.85 -15.65 -4.46
C SER A 92 1.55 -17.14 -4.65
N ALA A 93 2.45 -18.02 -4.24
CA ALA A 93 2.23 -19.46 -4.31
C ALA A 93 1.28 -19.96 -3.21
N THR A 94 1.21 -19.26 -2.07
CA THR A 94 0.36 -19.63 -0.93
C THR A 94 -0.95 -18.84 -0.90
N GLN A 95 -0.97 -17.62 -1.44
CA GLN A 95 -2.15 -16.76 -1.54
C GLN A 95 -2.65 -16.70 -2.98
N THR A 96 -3.71 -17.45 -3.27
CA THR A 96 -4.19 -17.60 -4.65
C THR A 96 -5.04 -16.42 -5.11
N HIS A 97 -5.95 -15.91 -4.28
CA HIS A 97 -6.86 -14.81 -4.62
C HIS A 97 -7.24 -13.95 -3.40
N PRO A 98 -6.35 -13.05 -2.92
CA PRO A 98 -6.70 -12.11 -1.87
C PRO A 98 -7.81 -11.17 -2.39
N LYS A 99 -8.87 -10.98 -1.59
CA LYS A 99 -9.96 -10.05 -1.96
C LYS A 99 -9.48 -8.60 -1.92
N GLN A 100 -8.59 -8.30 -0.98
CA GLN A 100 -8.00 -6.98 -0.80
C GLN A 100 -6.52 -7.09 -0.49
N ILE A 101 -5.74 -6.12 -0.98
CA ILE A 101 -4.30 -6.05 -0.71
C ILE A 101 -3.99 -4.64 -0.23
N ALA A 102 -3.29 -4.54 0.90
CA ALA A 102 -2.75 -3.29 1.41
C ALA A 102 -1.22 -3.31 1.34
N LEU A 103 -0.65 -2.44 0.51
CA LEU A 103 0.79 -2.27 0.38
C LEU A 103 1.29 -1.09 1.24
N LEU A 104 2.12 -1.39 2.23
CA LEU A 104 2.84 -0.42 3.04
C LEU A 104 4.19 -0.09 2.40
N VAL A 105 4.35 1.19 2.06
CA VAL A 105 5.58 1.76 1.52
C VAL A 105 6.15 2.74 2.53
N GLY A 106 7.38 2.51 2.96
CA GLY A 106 8.05 3.35 3.96
C GLY A 106 8.61 4.65 3.38
N PRO A 107 8.99 5.61 4.25
CA PRO A 107 9.71 6.82 3.83
C PRO A 107 11.13 6.48 3.37
N GLU A 108 11.89 7.48 2.95
CA GLU A 108 13.30 7.34 2.51
C GLU A 108 14.19 6.72 3.58
N GLY A 109 13.90 6.95 4.87
CA GLY A 109 14.61 6.33 5.99
C GLY A 109 14.23 4.87 6.27
N GLY A 110 13.26 4.31 5.53
CA GLY A 110 12.66 3.00 5.79
C GLY A 110 11.90 2.94 7.12
N PHE A 111 11.53 1.73 7.50
CA PHE A 111 10.92 1.44 8.81
C PHE A 111 11.98 1.15 9.87
N THR A 112 11.65 1.39 11.14
CA THR A 112 12.48 0.96 12.28
C THR A 112 12.25 -0.51 12.59
N ASP A 113 13.16 -1.14 13.34
CA ASP A 113 13.00 -2.55 13.71
C ASP A 113 11.79 -2.75 14.63
N GLN A 114 11.44 -1.73 15.42
CA GLN A 114 10.20 -1.69 16.21
C GLN A 114 8.95 -1.67 15.32
N GLU A 115 8.93 -0.83 14.28
CA GLU A 115 7.82 -0.75 13.32
C GLU A 115 7.65 -2.06 12.54
N VAL A 116 8.76 -2.66 12.08
CA VAL A 116 8.73 -3.98 11.43
C VAL A 116 8.17 -5.04 12.37
N SER A 117 8.63 -5.06 13.64
CA SER A 117 8.13 -6.02 14.64
C SER A 117 6.64 -5.84 14.93
N LEU A 118 6.16 -4.59 15.01
CA LEU A 118 4.74 -4.28 15.20
C LEU A 118 3.90 -4.78 14.02
N CYS A 119 4.38 -4.59 12.79
CA CYS A 119 3.73 -5.10 11.59
C CYS A 119 3.64 -6.64 11.59
N LEU A 120 4.72 -7.34 11.95
CA LEU A 120 4.72 -8.80 12.06
C LEU A 120 3.71 -9.29 13.12
N GLN A 121 3.61 -8.63 14.27
CA GLN A 121 2.61 -8.95 15.31
C GLN A 121 1.17 -8.77 14.82
N GLN A 122 0.96 -7.91 13.83
CA GLN A 122 -0.35 -7.60 13.23
C GLN A 122 -0.56 -8.32 11.89
N GLN A 123 0.16 -9.43 11.68
CA GLN A 123 0.04 -10.32 10.51
C GLN A 123 0.28 -9.60 9.17
N VAL A 124 1.18 -8.61 9.16
CA VAL A 124 1.67 -7.99 7.93
C VAL A 124 2.81 -8.84 7.38
N GLU A 125 2.68 -9.25 6.12
CA GLU A 125 3.74 -9.97 5.40
C GLU A 125 4.86 -9.00 5.02
N VAL A 126 6.05 -9.22 5.58
CA VAL A 126 7.24 -8.41 5.27
C VAL A 126 8.02 -9.09 4.17
N ILE A 127 8.15 -8.43 3.01
CA ILE A 127 8.79 -8.98 1.82
C ILE A 127 9.82 -8.04 1.20
N ALA A 128 10.81 -8.62 0.53
CA ALA A 128 11.85 -7.92 -0.20
C ALA A 128 11.53 -7.88 -1.70
N PHE A 129 11.59 -6.69 -2.31
CA PHE A 129 11.53 -6.49 -3.76
C PHE A 129 12.93 -6.29 -4.33
N GLY A 130 13.72 -7.36 -4.22
CA GLY A 130 15.12 -7.40 -4.59
C GLY A 130 16.05 -6.82 -3.52
N GLU A 131 17.35 -6.87 -3.82
CA GLU A 131 18.43 -6.53 -2.87
C GLU A 131 18.74 -5.03 -2.81
N ARG A 132 18.18 -4.23 -3.73
CA ARG A 132 18.48 -2.80 -3.86
C ARG A 132 17.58 -1.98 -2.95
N ILE A 133 18.17 -0.97 -2.33
CA ILE A 133 17.40 0.08 -1.65
C ILE A 133 16.75 0.94 -2.74
N LEU A 134 15.41 0.91 -2.80
CA LEU A 134 14.62 1.71 -3.72
C LEU A 134 14.23 3.03 -3.06
N ARG A 135 14.08 4.09 -3.87
CA ARG A 135 13.38 5.29 -3.42
C ARG A 135 11.91 4.96 -3.17
N ALA A 136 11.25 5.72 -2.29
CA ALA A 136 9.87 5.45 -1.89
C ALA A 136 8.91 5.38 -3.09
N GLU A 137 9.07 6.29 -4.07
CA GLU A 137 8.26 6.31 -5.29
C GLU A 137 8.51 5.09 -6.17
N THR A 138 9.78 4.69 -6.32
CA THR A 138 10.15 3.49 -7.09
C THR A 138 9.64 2.23 -6.41
N ALA A 139 9.72 2.16 -5.09
CA ALA A 139 9.18 1.07 -4.28
C ALA A 139 7.67 0.92 -4.48
N ALA A 140 6.92 2.03 -4.37
CA ALA A 140 5.48 2.04 -4.58
C ALA A 140 5.09 1.57 -5.99
N LEU A 141 5.69 2.15 -7.03
CA LEU A 141 5.35 1.80 -8.42
C LEU A 141 5.72 0.34 -8.75
N SER A 142 6.90 -0.11 -8.32
CA SER A 142 7.32 -1.50 -8.54
C SER A 142 6.41 -2.48 -7.81
N GLY A 143 6.06 -2.15 -6.56
CA GLY A 143 5.21 -3.00 -5.74
C GLY A 143 3.78 -3.12 -6.27
N LEU A 144 3.18 -2.01 -6.66
CA LEU A 144 1.86 -2.02 -7.29
C LEU A 144 1.88 -2.81 -8.60
N SER A 145 2.92 -2.64 -9.43
CA SER A 145 3.06 -3.38 -10.69
C SER A 145 3.16 -4.89 -10.47
N LEU A 146 3.94 -5.32 -9.47
CA LEU A 146 4.09 -6.73 -9.12
C LEU A 146 2.80 -7.31 -8.52
N ILE A 147 2.13 -6.58 -7.62
CA ILE A 147 0.84 -6.98 -7.07
C ILE A 147 -0.19 -7.16 -8.20
N GLN A 148 -0.28 -6.20 -9.13
CA GLN A 148 -1.18 -6.28 -10.27
C GLN A 148 -0.81 -7.40 -11.25
N HIS A 149 0.47 -7.77 -11.34
CA HIS A 149 0.90 -8.94 -12.10
C HIS A 149 0.43 -10.25 -11.47
N TYR A 150 0.58 -10.41 -10.15
CA TYR A 150 0.22 -11.68 -9.49
C TYR A 150 -1.29 -11.84 -9.25
N TRP A 151 -1.99 -10.76 -8.90
CA TRP A 151 -3.39 -10.84 -8.45
C TRP A 151 -4.33 -9.83 -9.12
N GLY A 152 -3.82 -8.99 -10.01
CA GLY A 152 -4.59 -7.97 -10.70
C GLY A 152 -4.83 -8.28 -12.17
N ASP A 153 -5.06 -7.21 -12.93
CA ASP A 153 -5.43 -7.22 -14.34
C ASP A 153 -4.24 -7.02 -15.30
N LEU A 154 -3.02 -6.82 -14.78
CA LEU A 154 -1.82 -6.65 -15.62
C LEU A 154 -1.25 -7.98 -16.14
N SER A 155 -1.58 -9.13 -15.53
CA SER A 155 -1.31 -10.43 -16.13
C SER A 155 -2.56 -10.93 -16.87
N ARG A 156 -2.39 -11.31 -18.14
CA ARG A 156 -3.47 -11.77 -19.03
C ARG A 156 -4.16 -13.09 -18.60
N ASN A 157 -3.93 -13.57 -17.38
CA ASN A 157 -4.51 -14.81 -16.85
C ASN A 157 -5.57 -14.59 -15.76
N ALA A 158 -5.96 -13.34 -15.46
CA ALA A 158 -7.15 -13.10 -14.65
C ALA A 158 -8.38 -13.65 -15.41
N PRO A 159 -9.21 -14.54 -14.81
CA PRO A 159 -10.45 -14.94 -15.44
C PRO A 159 -11.27 -13.68 -15.73
N HIS A 160 -11.74 -13.54 -16.97
CA HIS A 160 -12.66 -12.49 -17.34
C HIS A 160 -13.87 -12.51 -16.40
N THR A 161 -13.90 -11.68 -15.36
CA THR A 161 -15.13 -11.41 -14.63
C THR A 161 -15.88 -10.35 -15.44
N ASN A 162 -16.61 -10.83 -16.44
CA ASN A 162 -17.75 -10.11 -16.98
C ASN A 162 -18.83 -10.04 -15.89
N SER A 163 -18.93 -8.90 -15.22
CA SER A 163 -20.16 -8.39 -14.58
C SER A 163 -19.89 -7.06 -13.90
#